data_AF-A0A7J6UQC0-F1
#
_entry.id   AF-A0A7J6UQC0-F1
#
_cell.length_a   1.000
_cell.length_b   1.000
_cell.length_c   1.000
_cell.angle_alpha   90.00
_cell.angle_beta   90.00
_cell.angle_gamma   90.00
#
_symmetry.space_group_name_H-M   'P 1'
#
loop_
_entity.id
_entity.type
_entity.pdbx_description
1 polymer ?
#
loop_
_entity_poly.entity_id
_entity_poly.type
_entity_poly.pdbx_seq_one_letter_code
_entity_poly.pdbx_strand_id
1 'polypeptide(L)'
;LDALRKSNIAAGEAGGITQRVGAFTMMGPATAERITFIDTPGHAAFSSMRERGANVTDIVILVVAADDGIRQQTVEAVNHARAAGCPIIVAISKIDKAEENRLQTLEKELKEQLGLVSENIGGTVQVVPICAPKEEGLVELEEAMLLEASVIDEKDETLLEFDKSMPAKAFILEARVHHRQGRILNLVMRDGTLKVGEWVTVGENA
;
A
#
# COMPACT_ATOMS: atom_id res chain seq x y z
N LEU A 1 6.02 7.36 2.23
CA LEU A 1 6.66 6.91 0.97
C LEU A 1 7.94 7.67 0.67
N ASP A 2 7.94 9.01 0.63
CA ASP A 2 9.16 9.79 0.37
C ASP A 2 10.31 9.50 1.34
N ALA A 3 10.02 9.42 2.64
CA ALA A 3 11.00 9.03 3.65
C ALA A 3 11.60 7.63 3.39
N LEU A 4 10.75 6.64 3.07
CA LEU A 4 11.17 5.27 2.73
C LEU A 4 12.00 5.22 1.43
N ARG A 5 11.65 6.06 0.45
CA ARG A 5 12.33 6.13 -0.85
C ARG A 5 13.60 6.98 -0.81
N LYS A 6 13.84 7.74 0.26
CA LYS A 6 14.84 8.82 0.32
C LYS A 6 14.70 9.78 -0.88
N SER A 7 13.45 10.08 -1.26
CA SER A 7 13.11 11.02 -2.34
C SER A 7 12.24 12.16 -1.82
N ASN A 8 12.03 13.18 -2.65
CA ASN A 8 11.17 14.32 -2.34
C ASN A 8 10.16 14.56 -3.47
N ILE A 9 9.26 13.60 -3.70
CA ILE A 9 8.27 13.64 -4.78
C ILE A 9 7.04 14.46 -4.36
N ALA A 10 6.63 14.39 -3.10
CA ALA A 10 5.48 15.11 -2.57
C ALA A 10 5.62 16.64 -2.74
N ALA A 11 6.85 17.17 -2.69
CA ALA A 11 7.12 18.59 -2.93
C ALA A 11 6.91 19.03 -4.39
N GLY A 12 6.91 18.09 -5.35
CA GLY A 12 6.75 18.35 -6.78
C GLY A 12 5.34 18.15 -7.31
N GLU A 13 4.41 17.64 -6.51
CA GLU A 13 3.03 17.40 -6.95
C GLU A 13 2.19 18.68 -6.94
N ALA A 14 1.43 18.89 -8.01
CA ALA A 14 0.55 20.04 -8.14
C ALA A 14 -0.50 20.02 -7.01
N GLY A 15 -0.45 21.03 -6.14
CA GLY A 15 -1.34 21.13 -4.97
C GLY A 15 -0.93 20.28 -3.77
N GLY A 16 0.24 19.63 -3.79
CA GLY A 16 0.75 18.81 -2.68
C GLY A 16 -0.07 17.56 -2.37
N ILE A 17 -0.82 17.05 -3.36
CA ILE A 17 -1.65 15.84 -3.24
C ILE A 17 -1.32 14.83 -4.34
N THR A 18 -1.31 13.55 -3.98
CA THR A 18 -1.19 12.45 -4.93
C THR A 18 -2.44 12.42 -5.81
N GLN A 19 -2.29 12.66 -7.11
CA GLN A 19 -3.41 12.65 -8.07
C GLN A 19 -3.43 11.41 -8.97
N ARG A 20 -2.36 10.60 -8.93
CA ARG A 20 -2.18 9.44 -9.82
C ARG A 20 -1.75 8.24 -9.01
N VAL A 21 -2.15 7.04 -9.46
CA VAL A 21 -1.63 5.81 -8.91
C VAL A 21 -0.18 5.64 -9.37
N GLY A 22 0.73 5.58 -8.42
CA GLY A 22 2.15 5.33 -8.65
C GLY A 22 2.54 3.97 -8.12
N ALA A 23 3.52 3.33 -8.75
CA ALA A 23 4.20 2.19 -8.16
C ALA A 23 5.70 2.44 -8.09
N PHE A 24 6.33 2.01 -7.02
CA PHE A 24 7.79 1.99 -6.92
C PHE A 24 8.25 0.80 -6.09
N THR A 25 9.40 0.26 -6.48
CA THR A 25 10.07 -0.82 -5.74
C THR A 25 11.24 -0.23 -4.99
N MET A 26 11.38 -0.60 -3.73
CA MET A 26 12.59 -0.36 -2.94
C MET A 26 13.12 -1.69 -2.41
N MET A 27 14.42 -1.72 -2.12
CA MET A 27 14.96 -2.76 -1.24
C MET A 27 14.75 -2.30 0.19
N GLY A 28 14.32 -3.22 1.05
CA GLY A 28 14.25 -2.97 2.47
C GLY A 28 15.59 -2.46 3.01
N PRO A 29 15.65 -1.36 3.76
CA PRO A 29 16.88 -0.96 4.44
C PRO A 29 17.34 -2.00 5.48
N ALA A 30 16.42 -2.79 6.05
CA ALA A 30 16.74 -3.82 7.04
C ALA A 30 16.99 -5.21 6.41
N THR A 31 16.28 -5.54 5.33
CA THR A 31 16.37 -6.85 4.67
C THR A 31 16.60 -6.68 3.17
N ALA A 32 17.39 -7.55 2.54
CA ALA A 32 17.65 -7.49 1.09
C ALA A 32 16.41 -7.83 0.22
N GLU A 33 15.21 -7.84 0.82
CA GLU A 33 13.93 -8.11 0.20
C GLU A 33 13.44 -6.90 -0.60
N ARG A 34 12.65 -7.18 -1.64
CA ARG A 34 12.06 -6.14 -2.50
C ARG A 34 10.63 -5.90 -2.12
N ILE A 35 10.30 -4.66 -1.85
CA ILE A 35 8.93 -4.23 -1.54
C ILE A 35 8.46 -3.28 -2.62
N THR A 36 7.33 -3.61 -3.26
CA THR A 36 6.67 -2.73 -4.22
C THR A 36 5.49 -2.03 -3.56
N PHE A 37 5.56 -0.70 -3.49
CA PHE A 37 4.49 0.14 -2.99
C PHE A 37 3.60 0.60 -4.12
N ILE A 38 2.29 0.53 -3.93
CA ILE A 38 1.28 1.17 -4.77
C ILE A 38 0.71 2.37 -4.00
N ASP A 39 1.04 3.57 -4.44
CA ASP A 39 0.54 4.82 -3.86
C ASP A 39 -0.81 5.18 -4.49
N THR A 40 -1.83 5.38 -3.67
CA THR A 40 -3.19 5.69 -4.12
C THR A 40 -3.67 7.04 -3.57
N PRO A 41 -4.39 7.84 -4.37
CA PRO A 41 -4.97 9.09 -3.89
C PRO A 41 -5.99 8.92 -2.75
N GLY A 42 -5.84 9.73 -1.70
CA GLY A 42 -6.74 9.72 -0.53
C GLY A 42 -8.07 10.46 -0.72
N HIS A 43 -8.21 11.30 -1.75
CA HIS A 43 -9.44 12.09 -1.95
C HIS A 43 -10.65 11.21 -2.31
N ALA A 44 -11.85 11.58 -1.84
CA ALA A 44 -13.07 10.79 -2.03
C ALA A 44 -13.38 10.49 -3.51
N ALA A 45 -13.10 11.45 -4.39
CA ALA A 45 -13.30 11.33 -5.84
C ALA A 45 -12.50 10.18 -6.50
N PHE A 46 -11.48 9.64 -5.83
CA PHE A 46 -10.62 8.58 -6.37
C PHE A 46 -10.84 7.21 -5.71
N SER A 47 -12.04 6.97 -5.16
CA SER A 47 -12.37 5.68 -4.51
C SER A 47 -12.13 4.47 -5.43
N SER A 48 -12.46 4.57 -6.72
CA SER A 48 -12.19 3.49 -7.68
C SER A 48 -10.70 3.21 -7.92
N MET A 49 -9.82 4.19 -7.69
CA MET A 49 -8.37 3.96 -7.73
C MET A 49 -7.90 3.18 -6.50
N ARG A 50 -8.48 3.43 -5.32
CA ARG A 50 -8.20 2.67 -4.10
C ARG A 50 -8.66 1.23 -4.21
N GLU A 51 -9.86 1.01 -4.75
CA GLU A 51 -10.38 -0.33 -5.03
C GLU A 51 -9.44 -1.12 -5.95
N ARG A 52 -9.00 -0.52 -7.06
CA ARG A 52 -8.01 -1.16 -7.94
C ARG A 52 -6.68 -1.41 -7.26
N GLY A 53 -6.20 -0.46 -6.44
CA GLY A 53 -4.97 -0.63 -5.68
C GLY A 53 -5.04 -1.84 -4.75
N ALA A 54 -6.11 -1.94 -3.95
CA ALA A 54 -6.33 -3.04 -3.02
C ALA A 54 -6.34 -4.40 -3.74
N ASN A 55 -7.03 -4.52 -4.88
CA ASN A 55 -7.08 -5.77 -5.64
C ASN A 55 -5.75 -6.19 -6.29
N VAL A 56 -4.76 -5.30 -6.35
CA VAL A 56 -3.44 -5.58 -6.94
C VAL A 56 -2.37 -5.85 -5.87
N THR A 57 -2.59 -5.40 -4.64
CA THR A 57 -1.63 -5.52 -3.53
C THR A 57 -1.86 -6.77 -2.70
N ASP A 58 -0.78 -7.34 -2.18
CA ASP A 58 -0.86 -8.45 -1.22
C ASP A 58 -1.21 -7.96 0.20
N ILE A 59 -0.74 -6.77 0.58
CA ILE A 59 -0.95 -6.16 1.91
C ILE A 59 -1.39 -4.71 1.76
N VAL A 60 -2.35 -4.28 2.57
CA VAL A 60 -2.80 -2.88 2.63
C VAL A 60 -2.25 -2.19 3.88
N ILE A 61 -1.56 -1.07 3.69
CA ILE A 61 -1.12 -0.20 4.79
C ILE A 61 -2.14 0.93 5.01
N LEU A 62 -2.89 0.85 6.10
CA LEU A 62 -3.84 1.88 6.50
C LEU A 62 -3.13 2.95 7.32
N VAL A 63 -2.91 4.13 6.72
CA VAL A 63 -2.31 5.26 7.43
C VAL A 63 -3.40 6.09 8.12
N VAL A 64 -3.31 6.22 9.44
CA VAL A 64 -4.21 7.05 10.26
C VAL A 64 -3.38 8.09 10.99
N ALA A 65 -3.75 9.37 10.91
CA ALA A 65 -2.99 10.40 11.61
C ALA A 65 -3.39 10.50 13.09
N ALA A 66 -2.41 10.61 13.98
CA ALA A 66 -2.65 10.72 15.42
C ALA A 66 -3.49 11.95 15.79
N ASP A 67 -3.28 13.06 15.07
CA ASP A 67 -3.98 14.34 15.26
C ASP A 67 -5.39 14.35 14.66
N ASP A 68 -5.63 13.60 13.57
CA ASP A 68 -6.88 13.65 12.81
C ASP A 68 -7.84 12.50 13.14
N GLY A 69 -7.29 11.33 13.50
CA GLY A 69 -8.04 10.12 13.79
C GLY A 69 -8.71 9.47 12.58
N ILE A 70 -9.76 8.69 12.84
CA ILE A 70 -10.50 7.94 11.81
C ILE A 70 -11.43 8.89 11.05
N ARG A 71 -11.33 8.88 9.72
CA ARG A 71 -12.18 9.65 8.80
C ARG A 71 -12.96 8.73 7.87
N GLN A 72 -13.90 9.29 7.10
CA GLN A 72 -14.68 8.53 6.12
C GLN A 72 -13.77 7.79 5.11
N GLN A 73 -12.68 8.43 4.68
CA GLN A 73 -11.69 7.84 3.78
C GLN A 73 -11.00 6.61 4.40
N THR A 74 -10.77 6.62 5.72
CA THR A 74 -10.24 5.49 6.47
C THR A 74 -11.22 4.31 6.43
N VAL A 75 -12.51 4.57 6.66
CA VAL A 75 -13.57 3.55 6.58
C VAL A 75 -13.65 2.94 5.18
N GLU A 76 -13.63 3.78 4.15
CA GLU A 76 -13.66 3.33 2.75
C GLU A 76 -12.43 2.47 2.40
N ALA A 77 -11.23 2.86 2.84
CA ALA A 77 -10.01 2.09 2.61
C ALA A 77 -10.07 0.69 3.26
N VAL A 78 -10.60 0.59 4.48
CA VAL A 78 -10.80 -0.71 5.16
C VAL A 78 -11.80 -1.58 4.41
N ASN A 79 -12.89 -1.00 3.88
CA ASN A 79 -13.87 -1.76 3.12
C ASN A 79 -13.27 -2.30 1.82
N HIS A 80 -12.46 -1.51 1.10
CA HIS A 80 -11.76 -1.95 -0.10
C HIS A 80 -10.76 -3.08 0.19
N ALA A 81 -9.97 -2.94 1.25
CA ALA A 81 -9.03 -3.98 1.67
C ALA A 81 -9.73 -5.30 2.03
N ARG A 82 -10.85 -5.22 2.78
CA ARG A 82 -11.67 -6.40 3.11
C ARG A 82 -12.31 -7.04 1.89
N ALA A 83 -12.81 -6.25 0.95
CA ALA A 83 -13.41 -6.75 -0.29
C ALA A 83 -12.38 -7.47 -1.17
N ALA A 84 -11.14 -6.97 -1.18
CA ALA A 84 -10.02 -7.61 -1.88
C ALA A 84 -9.42 -8.81 -1.12
N GLY A 85 -9.78 -9.02 0.15
CA GLY A 85 -9.23 -10.08 0.99
C GLY A 85 -7.80 -9.81 1.49
N CYS A 86 -7.31 -8.57 1.37
CA CYS A 86 -5.95 -8.22 1.76
C CYS A 86 -5.86 -8.01 3.29
N PRO A 87 -4.85 -8.58 3.96
CA PRO A 87 -4.52 -8.20 5.34
C PRO A 87 -4.18 -6.71 5.44
N ILE A 88 -4.49 -6.14 6.61
CA ILE A 88 -4.33 -4.72 6.90
C ILE A 88 -3.32 -4.55 8.02
N ILE A 89 -2.29 -3.74 7.76
CA ILE A 89 -1.39 -3.20 8.77
C ILE A 89 -1.76 -1.73 8.99
N VAL A 90 -1.84 -1.28 10.23
CA VAL A 90 -2.18 0.12 10.54
C VAL A 90 -0.92 0.88 10.92
N ALA A 91 -0.64 1.97 10.20
CA ALA A 91 0.42 2.90 10.53
C ALA A 91 -0.18 4.17 11.16
N ILE A 92 0.03 4.39 12.46
CA ILE A 92 -0.41 5.62 13.13
C ILE A 92 0.64 6.70 12.91
N SER A 93 0.36 7.66 12.03
CA SER A 93 1.29 8.72 11.63
C SER A 93 1.22 9.96 12.53
N LYS A 94 2.26 10.81 12.46
CA LYS A 94 2.39 12.07 13.20
C LYS A 94 2.36 11.92 14.72
N ILE A 95 3.03 10.88 15.22
CA ILE A 95 3.13 10.63 16.66
C ILE A 95 3.83 11.76 17.43
N ASP A 96 4.61 12.58 16.74
CA ASP A 96 5.21 13.80 17.30
C ASP A 96 4.18 14.86 17.73
N LYS A 97 2.94 14.75 17.24
CA LYS A 97 1.81 15.62 17.59
C LYS A 97 0.76 14.92 18.46
N ALA A 98 1.01 13.68 18.85
CA ALA A 98 0.07 12.92 19.66
C ALA A 98 0.07 13.46 21.10
N GLU A 99 -1.13 13.72 21.63
CA GLU A 99 -1.30 13.97 23.06
C GLU A 99 -1.09 12.67 23.86
N GLU A 100 -0.94 12.81 25.17
CA GLU A 100 -0.82 11.66 26.07
C GLU A 100 -2.04 10.73 25.90
N ASN A 101 -1.79 9.42 25.87
CA ASN A 101 -2.80 8.38 25.65
C ASN A 101 -3.51 8.38 24.28
N ARG A 102 -3.10 9.23 23.31
CA ARG A 102 -3.77 9.29 22.01
C ARG A 102 -3.66 7.98 21.22
N LEU A 103 -2.53 7.28 21.30
CA LEU A 103 -2.33 5.99 20.63
C LEU A 103 -3.30 4.92 21.18
N GLN A 104 -3.40 4.79 22.50
CA GLN A 104 -4.32 3.85 23.15
C GLN A 104 -5.78 4.19 22.83
N THR A 105 -6.10 5.48 22.71
CA THR A 105 -7.45 5.93 22.32
C THR A 105 -7.74 5.56 20.87
N LEU A 106 -6.78 5.77 19.96
CA LEU A 106 -6.93 5.38 18.55
C LEU A 106 -7.07 3.88 18.37
N GLU A 107 -6.33 3.06 19.12
CA GLU A 107 -6.51 1.60 19.07
C GLU A 107 -7.93 1.16 19.47
N LYS A 108 -8.54 1.84 20.46
CA LYS A 108 -9.94 1.62 20.80
C LYS A 108 -10.88 2.05 19.67
N GLU A 109 -10.65 3.22 19.08
CA GLU A 109 -11.43 3.72 17.93
C GLU A 109 -11.33 2.76 16.72
N LEU A 110 -10.15 2.22 16.42
CA LEU A 110 -9.92 1.24 15.35
C LEU A 110 -10.74 -0.03 15.58
N LYS A 111 -10.77 -0.52 16.83
CA LYS A 111 -11.57 -1.67 17.23
C LYS A 111 -13.07 -1.39 17.12
N GLU A 112 -13.53 -0.30 17.71
CA GLU A 112 -14.96 0.01 17.83
C GLU A 112 -15.59 0.44 16.51
N GLN A 113 -14.89 1.26 15.72
CA GLN A 113 -15.44 1.85 14.49
C GLN A 113 -15.12 1.02 13.24
N LEU A 114 -13.94 0.42 13.18
CA LEU A 114 -13.48 -0.31 11.99
C LEU A 114 -13.47 -1.82 12.20
N GLY A 115 -13.58 -2.32 13.43
CA GLY A 115 -13.42 -3.75 13.73
C GLY A 115 -11.98 -4.23 13.57
N LEU A 116 -11.00 -3.33 13.62
CA LEU A 116 -9.58 -3.65 13.55
C LEU A 116 -9.03 -3.76 14.97
N VAL A 117 -8.71 -4.98 15.41
CA VAL A 117 -8.24 -5.24 16.78
C VAL A 117 -6.74 -5.41 16.76
N SER A 118 -6.02 -4.55 17.51
CA SER A 118 -4.56 -4.59 17.59
C SER A 118 -4.05 -5.86 18.29
N GLU A 119 -2.86 -6.32 17.91
CA GLU A 119 -2.21 -7.47 18.57
C GLU A 119 -2.00 -7.25 20.08
N ASN A 120 -1.70 -6.00 20.48
CA ASN A 120 -1.51 -5.61 21.88
C ASN A 120 -2.74 -5.85 22.77
N ILE A 121 -3.93 -5.93 22.19
CA ILE A 121 -5.19 -6.21 22.92
C ILE A 121 -5.81 -7.55 22.52
N GLY A 122 -5.00 -8.46 21.96
CA GLY A 122 -5.38 -9.82 21.61
C GLY A 122 -6.06 -9.98 20.24
N GLY A 123 -5.89 -8.99 19.35
CA GLY A 123 -6.31 -9.09 17.95
C GLY A 123 -5.21 -9.62 17.03
N THR A 124 -5.37 -9.35 15.73
CA THR A 124 -4.47 -9.82 14.67
C THR A 124 -3.92 -8.68 13.82
N VAL A 125 -4.31 -7.43 14.09
CA VAL A 125 -3.88 -6.28 13.29
C VAL A 125 -2.61 -5.70 13.89
N GLN A 126 -1.54 -5.71 13.11
CA GLN A 126 -0.30 -5.04 13.47
C GLN A 126 -0.54 -3.51 13.45
N VAL A 127 -0.22 -2.82 14.54
CA VAL A 127 -0.35 -1.37 14.69
C VAL A 127 1.02 -0.76 14.97
N VAL A 128 1.51 0.04 14.03
CA VAL A 128 2.86 0.62 14.09
C VAL A 128 2.77 2.14 14.19
N PRO A 129 3.21 2.76 15.30
CA PRO A 129 3.31 4.21 15.43
C PRO A 129 4.52 4.74 14.63
N ILE A 130 4.32 5.79 13.81
CA ILE A 130 5.37 6.35 12.94
C ILE A 130 5.42 7.89 12.96
N CYS A 131 6.63 8.45 12.80
CA CYS A 131 6.86 9.86 12.49
C CYS A 131 7.73 9.98 11.23
N ALA A 132 7.09 10.08 10.05
CA ALA A 132 7.81 10.12 8.77
C ALA A 132 8.86 11.25 8.67
N PRO A 133 8.63 12.50 9.13
CA PRO A 133 9.66 13.54 9.09
C PRO A 133 10.89 13.27 9.97
N LYS A 134 10.73 12.48 11.03
CA LYS A 134 11.81 12.09 11.95
C LYS A 134 12.37 10.70 11.64
N GLU A 135 11.83 10.03 10.61
CA GLU A 135 12.14 8.64 10.25
C GLU A 135 11.92 7.63 11.40
N GLU A 136 11.08 7.98 12.37
CA GLU A 136 10.76 7.14 13.54
C GLU A 136 9.66 6.12 13.18
N GLY A 137 9.81 4.86 13.60
CA GLY A 137 8.83 3.81 13.36
C GLY A 137 8.85 3.22 11.94
N LEU A 138 9.72 3.71 11.05
CA LEU A 138 9.75 3.27 9.65
C LEU A 138 10.38 1.88 9.48
N VAL A 139 11.35 1.52 10.33
CA VAL A 139 11.98 0.19 10.33
C VAL A 139 10.98 -0.84 10.87
N GLU A 140 10.30 -0.50 11.96
CA GLU A 140 9.27 -1.32 12.57
C GLU A 140 8.09 -1.55 11.61
N LEU A 141 7.74 -0.55 10.79
CA LEU A 141 6.72 -0.69 9.76
C LEU A 141 7.16 -1.65 8.66
N GLU A 142 8.43 -1.59 8.24
CA GLU A 142 9.00 -2.55 7.28
C GLU A 142 9.01 -3.97 7.84
N GLU A 143 9.46 -4.15 9.08
CA GLU A 143 9.45 -5.46 9.75
C GLU A 143 8.04 -6.04 9.84
N ALA A 144 7.04 -5.22 10.18
CA ALA A 144 5.64 -5.62 10.19
C ALA A 144 5.16 -6.09 8.81
N MET A 145 5.55 -5.39 7.75
CA MET A 145 5.22 -5.75 6.37
C MET A 145 5.84 -7.10 5.96
N LEU A 146 7.10 -7.33 6.31
CA LEU A 146 7.82 -8.56 5.99
C LEU A 146 7.30 -9.75 6.79
N LEU A 147 6.91 -9.52 8.05
CA LEU A 147 6.26 -10.51 8.89
C LEU A 147 4.91 -10.93 8.29
N GLU A 148 4.08 -9.95 7.90
CA GLU A 148 2.78 -10.25 7.28
C GLU A 148 2.96 -11.00 5.97
N ALA A 149 3.94 -10.63 5.14
CA ALA A 149 4.26 -11.35 3.92
C ALA A 149 4.66 -12.80 4.20
N SER A 150 5.47 -13.04 5.24
CA SER A 150 5.87 -14.40 5.64
C SER A 150 4.67 -15.23 6.11
N VAL A 151 3.72 -14.61 6.81
CA VAL A 151 2.46 -15.26 7.23
C VAL A 151 1.56 -15.59 6.04
N ILE A 152 1.53 -14.73 5.02
CA ILE A 152 0.81 -15.02 3.76
C ILE A 152 1.45 -16.22 3.07
N ASP A 153 2.78 -16.22 2.92
CA ASP A 153 3.54 -17.30 2.28
C ASP A 153 3.32 -18.66 2.97
N GLU A 154 3.31 -18.69 4.31
CA GLU A 154 3.04 -19.91 5.07
C GLU A 154 1.61 -20.44 4.90
N LYS A 155 0.63 -19.54 4.71
CA LYS A 155 -0.78 -19.91 4.53
C LYS A 155 -1.09 -20.36 3.11
N ASP A 156 -0.42 -19.76 2.13
CA ASP A 156 -0.60 -20.05 0.72
C ASP A 156 0.69 -19.69 -0.05
N GLU A 157 1.53 -20.71 -0.22
CA GLU A 157 2.84 -20.62 -0.90
C GLU A 157 2.70 -20.07 -2.34
N THR A 158 1.51 -20.10 -2.95
CA THR A 158 1.31 -19.63 -4.33
C THR A 158 1.01 -18.13 -4.45
N LEU A 159 0.67 -17.46 -3.33
CA LEU A 159 0.28 -16.05 -3.38
C LEU A 159 1.47 -15.12 -3.61
N LEU A 160 2.63 -15.40 -3.02
CA LEU A 160 3.82 -14.57 -3.20
C LEU A 160 4.83 -15.13 -4.20
N GLU A 161 4.59 -16.34 -4.70
CA GLU A 161 5.40 -16.93 -5.76
C GLU A 161 5.28 -16.15 -7.08
N PHE A 162 6.43 -15.99 -7.73
CA PHE A 162 6.55 -15.43 -9.07
C PHE A 162 7.12 -16.48 -10.00
N ASP A 163 6.30 -16.99 -10.92
CA ASP A 163 6.76 -17.98 -11.90
C ASP A 163 7.24 -17.30 -13.20
N LYS A 164 8.56 -17.30 -13.40
CA LYS A 164 9.20 -16.77 -14.61
C LYS A 164 8.88 -17.58 -15.87
N SER A 165 8.51 -18.84 -15.73
CA SER A 165 8.22 -19.74 -16.85
C SER A 165 6.82 -19.55 -17.43
N MET A 166 5.91 -18.96 -16.65
CA MET A 166 4.55 -18.65 -17.06
C MET A 166 4.50 -17.50 -18.07
N PRO A 167 3.44 -17.42 -18.90
CA PRO A 167 3.20 -16.25 -19.75
C PRO A 167 3.13 -14.97 -18.94
N ALA A 168 3.66 -13.87 -19.50
CA ALA A 168 3.63 -12.57 -18.85
C ALA A 168 2.20 -12.14 -18.52
N LYS A 169 1.91 -11.98 -17.23
CA LYS A 169 0.65 -11.43 -16.72
C LYS A 169 0.95 -10.21 -15.86
N ALA A 170 0.13 -9.18 -16.00
CA ALA A 170 0.31 -7.94 -15.29
C ALA A 170 -1.03 -7.24 -15.03
N PHE A 171 -1.07 -6.47 -13.95
CA PHE A 171 -2.17 -5.56 -13.64
C PHE A 171 -1.84 -4.16 -14.16
N ILE A 172 -2.80 -3.52 -14.83
CA ILE A 172 -2.64 -2.14 -15.30
C ILE A 172 -3.07 -1.19 -14.19
N LEU A 173 -2.12 -0.35 -13.74
CA LEU A 173 -2.38 0.68 -12.74
C LEU A 173 -2.90 1.98 -13.39
N GLU A 174 -2.27 2.39 -14.49
CA GLU A 174 -2.61 3.62 -15.22
C GLU A 174 -2.40 3.43 -16.72
N ALA A 175 -3.29 3.97 -17.54
CA ALA A 175 -3.14 4.06 -18.98
C ALA A 175 -3.26 5.52 -19.42
N ARG A 176 -2.32 5.99 -20.26
CA ARG A 176 -2.32 7.37 -20.77
C ARG A 176 -1.83 7.46 -22.20
N VAL A 177 -2.17 8.56 -22.87
CA VAL A 177 -1.66 8.88 -24.21
C VAL A 177 -0.69 10.05 -24.11
N HIS A 178 0.57 9.80 -24.47
CA HIS A 178 1.61 10.81 -24.54
C HIS A 178 1.84 11.24 -25.98
N HIS A 179 1.81 12.56 -26.23
CA HIS A 179 1.86 13.17 -27.56
C HIS A 179 3.05 12.72 -28.43
N ARG A 180 4.20 12.35 -27.84
CA ARG A 180 5.38 11.84 -28.59
C ARG A 180 5.57 10.33 -28.54
N GLN A 181 5.12 9.69 -27.46
CA GLN A 181 5.43 8.28 -27.18
C GLN A 181 4.23 7.36 -27.47
N GLY A 182 3.09 7.92 -27.87
CA GLY A 182 1.86 7.17 -28.08
C GLY A 182 1.24 6.73 -26.76
N ARG A 183 0.65 5.53 -26.74
CA ARG A 183 -0.01 4.97 -25.56
C ARG A 183 1.05 4.44 -24.59
N ILE A 184 0.96 4.85 -23.33
CA ILE A 184 1.83 4.40 -22.24
C ILE A 184 0.95 3.71 -21.20
N LEU A 185 1.37 2.52 -20.79
CA LEU A 185 0.77 1.77 -19.70
C LEU A 185 1.76 1.69 -18.54
N ASN A 186 1.28 1.98 -17.33
CA ASN A 186 1.98 1.67 -16.09
C ASN A 186 1.34 0.40 -15.52
N LEU A 187 2.15 -0.63 -15.32
CA LEU A 187 1.69 -1.95 -14.92
C LEU A 187 2.58 -2.55 -13.84
N VAL A 188 2.03 -3.49 -13.08
CA VAL A 188 2.75 -4.33 -12.11
C VAL A 188 2.69 -5.76 -12.61
N MET A 189 3.86 -6.37 -12.76
CA MET A 189 3.98 -7.76 -13.20
C MET A 189 3.51 -8.70 -12.08
N ARG A 190 2.66 -9.66 -12.43
CA ARG A 190 2.21 -10.73 -11.55
C ARG A 190 3.01 -12.01 -11.79
N ASP A 191 3.14 -12.42 -13.05
CA ASP A 191 3.86 -13.64 -13.46
C ASP A 191 4.60 -13.40 -14.77
N GLY A 192 5.60 -14.26 -15.03
CA GLY A 192 6.33 -14.29 -16.28
C GLY A 192 7.21 -13.05 -16.52
N THR A 193 7.84 -13.01 -17.70
CA THR A 193 8.70 -11.89 -18.10
C THR A 193 8.21 -11.29 -19.40
N LEU A 194 8.07 -9.96 -19.44
CA LEU A 194 7.76 -9.23 -20.66
C LEU A 194 9.05 -8.70 -21.30
N LYS A 195 9.24 -8.99 -22.60
CA LYS A 195 10.41 -8.55 -23.37
C LYS A 195 10.01 -7.60 -24.50
N VAL A 196 10.96 -6.76 -24.90
CA VAL A 196 10.75 -5.83 -26.02
C VAL A 196 10.49 -6.61 -27.30
N GLY A 197 9.41 -6.26 -28.01
CA GLY A 197 8.98 -6.90 -29.25
C GLY A 197 7.91 -7.98 -29.07
N GLU A 198 7.56 -8.34 -27.84
CA GLU A 198 6.45 -9.25 -27.57
C GLU A 198 5.09 -8.54 -27.74
N TRP A 199 4.09 -9.31 -28.16
CA TRP A 199 2.72 -8.83 -28.30
C TRP A 199 2.01 -8.89 -26.96
N VAL A 200 1.25 -7.84 -26.64
CA VAL A 200 0.46 -7.76 -25.40
C VAL A 200 -0.99 -7.50 -25.76
N THR A 201 -1.89 -8.27 -25.16
CA THR A 201 -3.34 -8.05 -25.22
C THR A 201 -3.78 -7.37 -23.94
N VAL A 202 -4.71 -6.41 -24.03
CA VAL A 202 -5.22 -5.63 -22.89
C VAL A 202 -6.73 -5.56 -22.98
N GLY A 203 -7.41 -5.94 -21.90
CA GLY A 203 -8.87 -5.87 -21.78
C GLY A 203 -9.42 -6.94 -20.85
N GLU A 204 -10.73 -6.92 -20.64
CA GLU A 204 -11.43 -7.87 -19.74
C GLU A 204 -11.40 -9.33 -20.23
N ASN A 205 -11.07 -9.56 -21.50
CA ASN A 205 -10.97 -10.88 -22.12
C ASN A 205 -9.54 -11.22 -22.59
N ALA A 206 -8.53 -10.53 -22.05
CA ALA A 206 -7.12 -10.71 -22.39
C ALA A 206 -6.47 -11.88 -21.63
#